data_AF-A0A177MSZ7-F1
#
_entry.id   AF-A0A177MSZ7-F1
#
_cell.length_a   1.000
_cell.length_b   1.000
_cell.length_c   1.000
_cell.angle_alpha   90.00
_cell.angle_beta   90.00
_cell.angle_gamma   90.00
#
_symmetry.space_group_name_H-M   'P 1'
#
loop_
_entity.id
_entity.type
_entity.pdbx_description
1 polymer ?
#
loop_
_entity_poly.entity_id
_entity_poly.type
_entity_poly.pdbx_seq_one_letter_code
_entity_poly.pdbx_strand_id
1 'polypeptide(L)'
;MKINLLLFSMLLGVFFSDTVMAKPYSPVLPTQFPLKKIQITISSQSNKENAERYQISLNGNGNSYFSKNNEKQPLNIANDTLIELLNDFYAVHFFEISDTFNVKKKVVLKDNETVTTIVNKEPAIESKKVCVQLRAYKKCLSIVDNQPLGISQIVNKIETLIGAAGH
;
A
#
# COMPACT_ATOMS: atom_id res chain seq x y z
N MET A 1 -23.11 -54.49 48.22
CA MET A 1 -22.00 -53.53 47.99
C MET A 1 -21.69 -53.53 46.50
N LYS A 2 -22.07 -52.48 45.76
CA LYS A 2 -21.80 -52.36 44.32
C LYS A 2 -20.85 -51.19 44.10
N ILE A 3 -19.72 -51.49 43.48
CA ILE A 3 -18.70 -50.54 43.02
C ILE A 3 -19.24 -49.85 41.78
N ASN A 4 -19.31 -48.52 41.77
CA ASN A 4 -19.55 -47.75 40.54
C ASN A 4 -18.30 -46.93 40.22
N LEU A 5 -17.82 -47.19 39.01
CA LEU A 5 -16.58 -46.76 38.41
C LEU A 5 -16.90 -45.64 37.39
N LEU A 6 -16.17 -44.53 37.50
CA LEU A 6 -15.79 -43.55 36.46
C LEU A 6 -16.88 -42.76 35.70
N LEU A 7 -16.66 -41.45 35.60
CA LEU A 7 -16.31 -40.80 34.32
C LEU A 7 -15.86 -39.34 34.54
N PHE A 8 -14.55 -39.14 34.45
CA PHE A 8 -13.92 -37.83 34.36
C PHE A 8 -14.05 -37.35 32.90
N SER A 9 -14.92 -36.36 32.65
CA SER A 9 -15.06 -35.71 31.34
C SER A 9 -14.10 -34.51 31.28
N MET A 10 -12.89 -34.71 30.78
CA MET A 10 -12.04 -33.62 30.31
C MET A 10 -12.58 -33.12 28.97
N LEU A 11 -13.28 -31.99 28.99
CA LEU A 11 -13.57 -31.19 27.80
C LEU A 11 -12.29 -30.48 27.37
N LEU A 12 -11.51 -31.09 26.47
CA LEU A 12 -10.53 -30.37 25.67
C LEU A 12 -11.29 -29.45 24.71
N GLY A 13 -11.40 -28.17 25.08
CA GLY A 13 -11.80 -27.11 24.16
C GLY A 13 -10.76 -26.99 23.06
N VAL A 14 -11.11 -27.46 21.86
CA VAL A 14 -10.33 -27.20 20.66
C VAL A 14 -10.54 -25.71 20.32
N PHE A 15 -9.57 -24.88 20.67
CA PHE A 15 -9.50 -23.51 20.17
C PHE A 15 -9.18 -23.56 18.68
N PHE A 16 -10.22 -23.53 17.85
CA PHE A 16 -10.07 -23.20 16.44
C PHE A 16 -9.72 -21.73 16.35
N SER A 17 -8.42 -21.44 16.27
CA SER A 17 -7.93 -20.15 15.82
C SER A 17 -8.24 -20.02 14.33
N ASP A 18 -9.39 -19.47 13.99
CA ASP A 18 -9.70 -19.00 12.64
C ASP A 18 -8.74 -17.85 12.32
N THR A 19 -7.54 -18.22 11.88
CA THR A 19 -6.72 -17.32 11.09
C THR A 19 -7.45 -17.14 9.77
N VAL A 20 -8.34 -16.15 9.72
CA VAL A 20 -8.88 -15.62 8.46
C VAL A 20 -7.69 -15.04 7.70
N MET A 21 -6.98 -15.91 6.99
CA MET A 21 -5.94 -15.51 6.05
C MET A 21 -6.62 -14.59 5.05
N ALA A 22 -6.26 -13.31 5.07
CA ALA A 22 -6.75 -12.33 4.12
C ALA A 22 -6.55 -12.91 2.72
N LYS A 23 -7.65 -13.12 1.99
CA LYS A 23 -7.65 -13.74 0.66
C LYS A 23 -6.56 -13.06 -0.20
N PRO A 24 -5.57 -13.79 -0.73
CA PRO A 24 -4.54 -13.18 -1.54
C PRO A 24 -5.22 -12.46 -2.71
N TYR A 25 -4.89 -11.18 -2.88
CA TYR A 25 -5.33 -10.40 -4.03
C TYR A 25 -4.94 -11.15 -5.31
N SER A 26 -5.82 -11.14 -6.32
CA SER A 26 -5.54 -11.81 -7.59
C SER A 26 -4.15 -11.39 -8.11
N PRO A 27 -3.25 -12.32 -8.44
CA PRO A 27 -1.93 -11.95 -8.98
C PRO A 27 -2.04 -11.37 -10.41
N VAL A 28 -3.16 -11.63 -11.09
CA VAL A 28 -3.41 -11.16 -12.45
C VAL A 28 -4.03 -9.78 -12.43
N LEU A 29 -3.35 -8.83 -13.06
CA LEU A 29 -3.84 -7.47 -13.29
C LEU A 29 -5.05 -7.54 -14.26
N PRO A 30 -6.24 -7.01 -13.89
CA PRO A 30 -7.39 -7.06 -14.76
C PRO A 30 -7.19 -6.18 -16.00
N THR A 31 -7.54 -6.70 -17.18
CA THR A 31 -7.53 -5.95 -18.44
C THR A 31 -8.78 -5.08 -18.64
N GLN A 32 -9.85 -5.36 -17.88
CA GLN A 32 -11.09 -4.57 -17.87
C GLN A 32 -11.63 -4.49 -16.44
N PHE A 33 -12.05 -3.30 -16.03
CA PHE A 33 -12.63 -3.04 -14.71
C PHE A 33 -13.56 -1.82 -14.75
N PRO A 34 -14.65 -1.84 -13.98
CA PRO A 34 -15.58 -0.70 -13.93
C PRO A 34 -14.97 0.46 -13.14
N LEU A 35 -15.16 1.70 -13.63
CA LEU A 35 -14.63 2.93 -13.02
C LEU A 35 -14.93 3.04 -11.51
N LYS A 36 -16.16 2.71 -11.11
CA LYS A 36 -16.62 2.72 -9.70
C LYS A 36 -15.85 1.77 -8.76
N LYS A 37 -14.97 0.93 -9.28
CA LYS A 37 -14.12 -0.01 -8.53
C LYS A 37 -12.63 0.37 -8.58
N ILE A 38 -12.31 1.55 -9.07
CA ILE A 38 -10.96 2.13 -9.02
C ILE A 38 -10.82 2.92 -7.72
N GLN A 39 -9.75 2.64 -6.99
CA GLN A 39 -9.35 3.39 -5.81
C GLN A 39 -7.83 3.60 -5.83
N ILE A 40 -7.40 4.86 -5.69
CA ILE A 40 -6.00 5.22 -5.44
C ILE A 40 -5.94 5.76 -4.02
N THR A 41 -5.00 5.25 -3.22
CA THR A 41 -4.80 5.71 -1.84
C THR A 41 -3.34 6.04 -1.62
N ILE A 42 -3.07 7.24 -1.10
CA ILE A 42 -1.74 7.67 -0.65
C ILE A 42 -1.83 7.91 0.84
N SER A 43 -0.91 7.39 1.62
CA SER A 43 -0.79 7.72 3.04
C SER A 43 0.65 8.00 3.43
N SER A 44 0.86 9.01 4.27
CA SER A 44 2.15 9.18 4.92
C SER A 44 2.27 8.20 6.09
N GLN A 45 3.44 7.60 6.21
CA GLN A 45 3.82 6.69 7.28
C GLN A 45 5.08 7.23 7.93
N SER A 46 5.04 7.43 9.23
CA SER A 46 6.20 7.84 9.99
C SER A 46 6.15 7.25 11.39
N ASN A 47 7.32 6.83 11.85
CA ASN A 47 7.53 6.29 13.20
C ASN A 47 7.86 7.40 14.21
N LYS A 48 7.92 8.68 13.79
CA LYS A 48 8.08 9.82 14.70
C LYS A 48 6.71 10.19 15.30
N GLU A 49 6.68 10.51 16.59
CA GLU A 49 5.44 10.89 17.29
C GLU A 49 4.75 12.10 16.64
N ASN A 50 5.54 13.11 16.25
CA ASN A 50 5.06 14.40 15.74
C ASN A 50 5.04 14.50 14.20
N ALA A 51 5.16 13.38 13.49
CA ALA A 51 5.12 13.42 12.04
C ALA A 51 3.71 13.67 11.52
N GLU A 52 3.62 14.44 10.44
CA GLU A 52 2.37 14.71 9.75
C GLU A 52 1.81 13.43 9.13
N ARG A 53 0.63 13.02 9.61
CA ARG A 53 -0.11 11.86 9.10
C ARG A 53 -1.28 12.32 8.25
N TYR A 54 -1.27 11.93 6.98
CA TYR A 54 -2.38 12.18 6.08
C TYR A 54 -2.71 10.96 5.23
N GLN A 55 -3.92 10.98 4.68
CA GLN A 55 -4.42 10.01 3.72
C GLN A 55 -5.20 10.73 2.62
N ILE A 56 -4.90 10.39 1.38
CA ILE A 56 -5.63 10.79 0.19
C ILE A 56 -6.31 9.55 -0.35
N SER A 57 -7.60 9.62 -0.63
CA SER A 57 -8.34 8.56 -1.31
C SER A 57 -9.05 9.15 -2.53
N LEU A 58 -8.71 8.66 -3.71
CA LEU A 58 -9.36 9.02 -4.97
C LEU A 58 -10.20 7.83 -5.42
N ASN A 59 -11.51 8.00 -5.52
CA ASN A 59 -12.45 6.92 -5.83
C ASN A 59 -13.27 7.25 -7.08
N GLY A 60 -13.31 6.32 -8.04
CA GLY A 60 -14.11 6.46 -9.27
C GLY A 60 -15.62 6.35 -9.07
N ASN A 61 -16.09 6.35 -7.82
CA ASN A 61 -17.51 6.39 -7.43
C ASN A 61 -17.95 7.75 -6.88
N GLY A 62 -17.08 8.77 -6.94
CA GLY A 62 -17.36 10.12 -6.45
C GLY A 62 -17.03 10.37 -4.97
N ASN A 63 -16.61 9.35 -4.22
CA ASN A 63 -16.34 9.48 -2.78
C ASN A 63 -14.86 9.76 -2.46
N SER A 64 -14.24 10.72 -3.15
CA SER A 64 -12.84 11.08 -2.91
C SER A 64 -12.70 11.96 -1.67
N TYR A 65 -11.58 11.84 -0.94
CA TYR A 65 -11.33 12.63 0.27
C TYR A 65 -9.83 12.77 0.58
N PHE A 66 -9.51 13.85 1.28
CA PHE A 66 -8.26 14.07 1.98
C PHE A 66 -8.51 13.98 3.48
N SER A 67 -7.60 13.38 4.23
CA SER A 67 -7.65 13.36 5.68
C SER A 67 -6.29 13.69 6.25
N LYS A 68 -6.24 14.57 7.25
CA LYS A 68 -5.02 14.97 7.97
C LYS A 68 -5.41 15.24 9.41
N ASN A 69 -4.62 14.74 10.36
CA ASN A 69 -4.85 14.96 11.80
C ASN A 69 -6.31 14.68 12.27
N ASN A 70 -6.92 13.61 11.77
CA ASN A 70 -8.32 13.20 12.00
C ASN A 70 -9.40 14.11 11.38
N GLU A 71 -9.03 15.20 10.72
CA GLU A 71 -9.95 15.95 9.88
C GLU A 71 -10.10 15.25 8.53
N LYS A 72 -11.30 15.30 7.96
CA LYS A 72 -11.61 14.69 6.66
C LYS A 72 -12.31 15.72 5.79
N GLN A 73 -11.69 16.04 4.66
CA GLN A 73 -12.19 16.98 3.67
C GLN A 73 -12.61 16.19 2.41
N PRO A 74 -13.85 16.35 1.93
CA PRO A 74 -14.25 15.76 0.67
C PRO A 74 -13.46 16.37 -0.49
N LEU A 75 -13.16 15.58 -1.51
CA LEU A 75 -12.51 16.04 -2.73
C LEU A 75 -13.42 15.80 -3.92
N ASN A 76 -13.51 16.79 -4.81
CA ASN A 76 -14.15 16.62 -6.10
C ASN A 76 -13.06 16.35 -7.15
N ILE A 77 -13.03 15.12 -7.68
CA ILE A 77 -12.05 14.69 -8.68
C ILE A 77 -12.82 14.23 -9.90
N ALA A 78 -12.55 14.84 -11.05
CA ALA A 78 -13.15 14.44 -12.30
C ALA A 78 -12.71 13.03 -12.69
N ASN A 79 -13.59 12.29 -13.37
CA ASN A 79 -13.28 10.95 -13.87
C ASN A 79 -12.06 10.96 -14.79
N ASP A 80 -11.94 11.97 -15.65
CA ASP A 80 -10.81 12.10 -16.58
C ASP A 80 -9.47 12.23 -15.84
N THR A 81 -9.43 12.98 -14.74
CA THR A 81 -8.24 13.09 -13.87
C THR A 81 -7.89 11.75 -13.25
N LEU A 82 -8.88 10.96 -12.84
CA LEU A 82 -8.63 9.62 -12.29
C LEU A 82 -8.04 8.67 -13.36
N ILE A 83 -8.53 8.76 -14.59
CA ILE A 83 -8.01 7.98 -15.72
C ILE A 83 -6.58 8.42 -16.08
N GLU A 84 -6.30 9.73 -16.09
CA GLU A 84 -4.97 10.27 -16.31
C GLU A 84 -3.97 9.75 -15.28
N LEU A 85 -4.31 9.84 -13.98
CA LEU A 85 -3.46 9.30 -12.91
C LEU A 85 -3.23 7.80 -13.04
N LEU A 86 -4.25 7.05 -13.45
CA LEU A 86 -4.10 5.61 -13.68
C LEU A 86 -3.15 5.33 -14.85
N ASN A 87 -3.25 6.09 -15.94
CA ASN A 87 -2.32 5.99 -17.07
C ASN A 87 -0.89 6.32 -16.65
N ASP A 88 -0.68 7.32 -15.78
CA ASP A 88 0.64 7.61 -15.23
C ASP A 88 1.21 6.40 -14.47
N PHE A 89 0.38 5.70 -13.66
CA PHE A 89 0.79 4.47 -12.98
C PHE A 89 1.17 3.34 -13.94
N TYR A 90 0.46 3.20 -15.06
CA TYR A 90 0.82 2.24 -16.11
C TYR A 90 2.13 2.62 -16.80
N ALA A 91 2.34 3.90 -17.12
CA ALA A 91 3.53 4.38 -17.82
C ALA A 91 4.83 4.14 -17.04
N VAL A 92 4.77 4.17 -15.71
CA VAL A 92 5.90 3.89 -14.82
C VAL A 92 5.98 2.41 -14.39
N HIS A 93 5.22 1.53 -15.02
CA HIS A 93 5.19 0.09 -14.73
C HIS A 93 4.86 -0.24 -13.27
N PHE A 94 4.04 0.58 -12.59
CA PHE A 94 3.75 0.46 -11.15
C PHE A 94 3.35 -0.96 -10.71
N PHE A 95 2.54 -1.63 -11.53
CA PHE A 95 2.02 -2.97 -11.25
C PHE A 95 3.07 -4.08 -11.36
N GLU A 96 4.21 -3.79 -11.98
CA GLU A 96 5.32 -4.72 -12.20
C GLU A 96 6.47 -4.50 -11.21
N ILE A 97 6.48 -3.36 -10.50
CA ILE A 97 7.49 -3.06 -9.48
C ILE A 97 7.41 -4.08 -8.34
N SER A 98 8.55 -4.64 -7.94
CA SER A 98 8.62 -5.56 -6.81
C SER A 98 8.22 -4.88 -5.50
N ASP A 99 7.50 -5.61 -4.64
CA ASP A 99 7.09 -5.12 -3.32
C ASP A 99 8.28 -4.83 -2.38
N THR A 100 9.48 -5.31 -2.73
CA THR A 100 10.71 -5.14 -1.95
C THR A 100 11.50 -3.89 -2.33
N PHE A 101 10.85 -2.82 -2.78
CA PHE A 101 11.54 -1.63 -3.27
C PHE A 101 12.32 -0.85 -2.18
N ASN A 102 12.03 -1.11 -0.90
CA ASN A 102 12.80 -0.61 0.24
C ASN A 102 14.18 -1.27 0.45
N VAL A 103 14.67 -2.02 -0.55
CA VAL A 103 15.96 -2.70 -0.53
C VAL A 103 16.92 -1.95 -1.46
N LYS A 104 17.89 -1.22 -0.88
CA LYS A 104 18.96 -0.58 -1.64
C LYS A 104 20.01 -1.62 -1.98
N LYS A 105 20.19 -1.90 -3.26
CA LYS A 105 21.28 -2.75 -3.78
C LYS A 105 22.40 -1.85 -4.31
N LYS A 106 23.63 -2.09 -3.88
CA LYS A 106 24.81 -1.39 -4.40
C LYS A 106 25.84 -2.40 -4.88
N VAL A 107 26.43 -2.11 -6.02
CA VAL A 107 27.59 -2.85 -6.52
C VAL A 107 28.86 -2.21 -5.98
N VAL A 108 29.75 -3.01 -5.41
CA VAL A 108 31.05 -2.56 -4.90
C VAL A 108 32.18 -3.46 -5.41
N LEU A 109 33.36 -2.88 -5.58
CA LEU A 109 34.58 -3.63 -5.84
C LEU A 109 35.11 -4.19 -4.52
N LYS A 110 35.15 -5.51 -4.44
CA LYS A 110 35.88 -6.26 -3.43
C LYS A 110 37.25 -6.60 -4.03
N ASP A 111 38.30 -6.57 -3.21
CA ASP A 111 39.66 -7.04 -3.54
C ASP A 111 40.30 -6.56 -4.86
N ASN A 112 39.82 -5.46 -5.44
CA ASN A 112 40.24 -4.90 -6.73
C ASN A 112 40.01 -5.80 -7.96
N GLU A 113 39.47 -7.00 -7.78
CA GLU A 113 39.25 -7.97 -8.85
C GLU A 113 37.80 -8.49 -8.89
N THR A 114 37.09 -8.45 -7.76
CA THR A 114 35.75 -9.02 -7.64
C THR A 114 34.68 -7.97 -7.49
N VAL A 115 33.67 -7.99 -8.35
CA VAL A 115 32.47 -7.18 -8.18
C VAL A 115 31.46 -7.93 -7.32
N THR A 116 30.98 -7.31 -6.23
CA THR A 116 29.94 -7.89 -5.36
C THR A 116 28.74 -6.96 -5.19
N THR A 117 27.58 -7.53 -4.89
CA THR A 117 26.36 -6.78 -4.58
C THR A 117 26.12 -6.79 -3.08
N ILE A 118 26.05 -5.61 -2.48
CA ILE A 118 25.59 -5.42 -1.10
C ILE A 118 24.10 -5.06 -1.13
N VAL A 119 23.34 -5.69 -0.24
CA VAL A 119 21.90 -5.51 -0.11
C VAL A 119 21.62 -4.89 1.27
N ASN A 120 21.25 -3.62 1.29
CA ASN A 120 20.92 -2.91 2.52
C ASN A 120 19.41 -2.67 2.59
N LYS A 121 18.79 -3.14 3.67
CA LYS A 121 17.41 -2.78 4.01
C LYS A 121 17.48 -1.66 5.03
N GLU A 122 17.29 -0.43 4.59
CA GLU A 122 17.21 0.70 5.50
C GLU A 122 15.81 0.77 6.11
N PRO A 123 15.68 0.86 7.44
CA PRO A 123 14.41 1.19 8.06
C PRO A 123 14.05 2.63 7.68
N ALA A 124 13.01 2.79 6.86
CA ALA A 124 12.51 4.11 6.50
C ALA A 124 11.88 4.76 7.75
N ILE A 125 12.44 5.89 8.17
CA ILE A 125 11.90 6.69 9.29
C ILE A 125 10.61 7.39 8.86
N GLU A 126 10.56 7.81 7.59
CA GLU A 126 9.42 8.42 6.93
C GLU A 126 9.26 7.81 5.53
N SER A 127 8.03 7.51 5.15
CA SER A 127 7.70 6.98 3.84
C SER A 127 6.28 7.36 3.45
N LYS A 128 5.98 7.30 2.15
CA LYS A 128 4.61 7.36 1.66
C LYS A 128 4.23 5.98 1.15
N LYS A 129 3.02 5.50 1.45
CA LYS A 129 2.49 4.28 0.86
C LYS A 129 1.44 4.64 -0.17
N VAL A 130 1.63 4.16 -1.38
CA VAL A 130 0.68 4.30 -2.49
C VAL A 130 0.04 2.96 -2.74
N CYS A 131 -1.28 2.90 -2.81
CA CYS A 131 -2.03 1.72 -3.17
C CYS A 131 -2.95 2.04 -4.35
N VAL A 132 -2.88 1.23 -5.41
CA VAL A 132 -3.82 1.27 -6.53
C VAL A 132 -4.63 -0.02 -6.51
N GLN A 133 -5.95 0.12 -6.46
CA GLN A 133 -6.90 -0.97 -6.45
C GLN A 133 -7.79 -0.92 -7.67
N LEU A 134 -7.81 -2.03 -8.43
CA LEU A 134 -8.61 -2.25 -9.63
C LEU A 134 -9.48 -3.49 -9.38
N ARG A 135 -10.77 -3.29 -9.06
CA ARG A 135 -11.69 -4.38 -8.65
C ARG A 135 -11.16 -5.12 -7.41
N ALA A 136 -10.66 -6.34 -7.61
CA ALA A 136 -10.13 -7.22 -6.58
C ALA A 136 -8.60 -7.34 -6.64
N TYR A 137 -7.96 -6.67 -7.59
CA TYR A 137 -6.52 -6.52 -7.64
C TYR A 137 -6.12 -5.29 -6.83
N LYS A 138 -5.11 -5.41 -5.98
CA LYS A 138 -4.55 -4.29 -5.22
C LYS A 138 -3.04 -4.41 -5.20
N LYS A 139 -2.35 -3.35 -5.60
CA LYS A 139 -0.92 -3.22 -5.49
C LYS A 139 -0.61 -2.06 -4.57
N CYS A 140 0.35 -2.24 -3.66
CA CYS A 140 0.82 -1.18 -2.79
C CYS A 140 2.34 -1.10 -2.84
N LEU A 141 2.87 0.11 -2.89
CA LEU A 141 4.30 0.38 -2.87
C LEU A 141 4.63 1.44 -1.82
N SER A 142 5.75 1.25 -1.12
CA SER A 142 6.32 2.28 -0.24
C SER A 142 7.34 3.11 -1.02
N ILE A 143 7.20 4.42 -0.92
CA ILE A 143 8.12 5.42 -1.43
C ILE A 143 8.98 5.90 -0.27
N VAL A 144 10.30 5.71 -0.41
CA VAL A 144 11.32 6.11 0.57
C VAL A 144 12.34 6.95 -0.18
N ASP A 145 12.76 8.08 0.39
CA ASP A 145 13.71 8.99 -0.24
C ASP A 145 13.33 9.40 -1.69
N ASN A 146 12.03 9.62 -1.94
CA ASN A 146 11.46 9.92 -3.26
C ASN A 146 11.72 8.85 -4.34
N GLN A 147 11.97 7.60 -3.93
CA GLN A 147 12.16 6.47 -4.84
C GLN A 147 11.01 5.46 -4.74
N PRO A 148 10.53 4.90 -5.87
CA PRO A 148 11.01 5.14 -7.22
C PRO A 148 10.57 6.51 -7.75
N LEU A 149 11.46 7.21 -8.47
CA LEU A 149 11.23 8.59 -8.92
C LEU A 149 9.90 8.79 -9.65
N GLY A 150 9.56 7.90 -10.59
CA GLY A 150 8.29 7.98 -11.33
C GLY A 150 7.06 7.92 -10.42
N ILE A 151 7.09 7.07 -9.39
CA ILE A 151 5.97 6.97 -8.43
C ILE A 151 5.93 8.21 -7.54
N SER A 152 7.09 8.71 -7.12
CA SER A 152 7.18 9.95 -6.34
C SER A 152 6.62 11.16 -7.09
N GLN A 153 6.84 11.24 -8.40
CA GLN A 153 6.29 12.31 -9.24
C GLN A 153 4.76 12.24 -9.32
N ILE A 154 4.19 11.04 -9.47
CA ILE A 154 2.73 10.84 -9.47
C ILE A 154 2.13 11.23 -8.11
N VAL A 155 2.78 10.85 -7.01
CA VAL A 155 2.35 11.26 -5.67
C VAL A 155 2.36 12.77 -5.51
N ASN A 156 3.43 13.44 -5.93
CA ASN A 156 3.51 14.89 -5.87
C ASN A 156 2.41 15.54 -6.72
N LYS A 157 2.14 15.02 -7.92
CA LYS A 157 1.03 15.47 -8.77
C LYS A 157 -0.31 15.38 -8.03
N ILE A 158 -0.59 14.25 -7.38
CA ILE A 158 -1.83 14.05 -6.61
C ILE A 158 -1.91 15.02 -5.41
N GLU A 159 -0.82 15.21 -4.69
CA GLU A 159 -0.77 16.14 -3.56
C GLU A 159 -0.99 17.59 -4.00
N THR A 160 -0.41 18.00 -5.13
CA THR A 160 -0.65 19.32 -5.73
C THR A 160 -2.11 19.52 -6.14
N LEU A 161 -2.75 18.50 -6.76
CA LEU A 161 -4.18 18.58 -7.11
C LEU A 161 -5.06 18.87 -5.89
N ILE A 162 -4.67 18.37 -4.72
CA ILE A 162 -5.42 18.54 -3.48
C ILE A 162 -5.12 19.87 -2.80
N GLY A 163 -3.85 20.28 -2.79
CA GLY A 163 -3.47 21.62 -2.34
C GLY A 163 -4.15 22.73 -3.15
N ALA A 164 -4.31 22.53 -4.46
CA ALA A 164 -5.05 23.45 -5.32
C ALA A 164 -6.57 23.41 -5.10
N ALA A 165 -7.13 22.30 -4.60
CA ALA A 165 -8.55 22.17 -4.27
C ALA A 165 -8.91 22.72 -2.87
N GLY A 166 -7.93 23.17 -2.10
CA GLY A 166 -8.07 23.65 -0.71
C GLY A 166 -8.04 25.17 -0.52
N HIS A 167 -8.18 25.96 -1.59
CA HIS A 167 -8.25 27.43 -1.56
C HIS A 167 -9.45 27.97 -2.34
#